data_AF-A0AAP5YD63-F1
#
_entry.id   AF-A0AAP5YD63-F1
#
_cell.length_a   1.000
_cell.length_b   1.000
_cell.length_c   1.000
_cell.angle_alpha   90.00
_cell.angle_beta   90.00
_cell.angle_gamma   90.00
#
_symmetry.space_group_name_H-M   'P 1'
#
loop_
_entity.id
_entity.type
_entity.pdbx_description
1 polymer ?
#
loop_
_entity_poly.entity_id
_entity_poly.type
_entity_poly.pdbx_seq_one_letter_code
_entity_poly.pdbx_strand_id
1 'polypeptide(L)'
;MAGFQAQVKGDRTAQAIARQLKAMGCDRYDIGIRDAASGKMMNREWSAAEVLQNTPWLKRMNAQGNDVYIRPAEQERQGLVLVDDLSEFDLDDMKAEGREPALIVETSPKNYQAWVKVAQDAPAGHRGVIARKLAREYDADPASADSRHYGRLAGFTNRKDKHTTRTGYQPWVLLRESKGKTATAGPELMQQAGQVLDSIKRQQERTARLAEITAPRSVRRYRRSAVDDYRSEMAGLVKRFGDDLSKCDFIAAMKLASKGREPDEIAKAMAEASPAIMERKAGHEADYIKRTVQKVMELPQVQEAR
;
A
#
# COMPACT_ATOMS: atom_id res chain seq x y z
N MET A 1 23.05 32.60 16.49
CA MET A 1 21.98 33.10 15.59
C MET A 1 22.51 34.02 14.50
N ALA A 2 23.23 35.12 14.82
CA ALA A 2 23.71 36.09 13.81
C ALA A 2 24.74 35.53 12.79
N GLY A 3 25.68 34.68 13.23
CA GLY A 3 26.68 34.08 12.34
C GLY A 3 26.11 33.09 11.30
N PHE A 4 25.09 32.32 11.68
CA PHE A 4 24.40 31.40 10.77
C PHE A 4 23.62 32.14 9.68
N GLN A 5 22.94 33.24 10.03
CA GLN A 5 22.22 34.08 9.08
C GLN A 5 23.16 34.78 8.07
N ALA A 6 24.36 35.19 8.51
CA ALA A 6 25.36 35.78 7.62
C ALA A 6 25.97 34.75 6.64
N GLN A 7 26.23 33.52 7.11
CA GLN A 7 26.76 32.43 6.28
C GLN A 7 25.78 32.00 5.18
N VAL A 8 24.48 31.99 5.45
CA VAL A 8 23.44 31.73 4.44
C VAL A 8 23.41 32.83 3.36
N LYS A 9 23.72 34.10 3.67
CA LYS A 9 23.72 35.20 2.68
C LYS A 9 24.81 35.08 1.59
N GLY A 10 25.90 34.36 1.83
CA GLY A 10 26.97 34.13 0.84
C GLY A 10 26.89 32.79 0.10
N ASP A 11 26.20 31.80 0.67
CA ASP A 11 26.16 30.43 0.15
C ASP A 11 24.92 30.16 -0.71
N ARG A 12 25.10 30.13 -2.03
CA ARG A 12 24.01 29.88 -3.01
C ARG A 12 23.32 28.53 -2.79
N THR A 13 24.03 27.50 -2.31
CA THR A 13 23.42 26.21 -1.97
C THR A 13 22.45 26.35 -0.81
N ALA A 14 22.90 26.97 0.29
CA ALA A 14 22.05 27.17 1.47
C ALA A 14 20.82 28.02 1.16
N GLN A 15 20.97 29.04 0.29
CA GLN A 15 19.84 29.86 -0.17
C GLN A 15 18.84 29.07 -1.02
N ALA A 16 19.32 28.23 -1.93
CA ALA A 16 18.46 27.39 -2.76
C ALA A 16 17.66 26.40 -1.89
N ILE A 17 18.34 25.74 -0.94
CA ILE A 17 17.69 24.83 0.03
C ILE A 17 16.63 25.59 0.83
N ALA A 18 16.98 26.73 1.44
CA ALA A 18 16.04 27.50 2.26
C ALA A 18 14.80 27.95 1.46
N ARG A 19 14.98 28.40 0.22
CA ARG A 19 13.88 28.80 -0.66
C ARG A 19 13.00 27.62 -1.09
N GLN A 20 13.60 26.47 -1.37
CA GLN A 20 12.85 25.25 -1.72
C GLN A 20 12.03 24.76 -0.51
N LEU A 21 12.64 24.65 0.67
CA LEU A 21 11.94 24.28 1.91
C LEU A 21 10.78 25.24 2.21
N LYS A 22 11.00 26.55 2.04
CA LYS A 22 9.94 27.55 2.22
C LYS A 22 8.78 27.38 1.24
N ALA A 23 9.07 27.07 -0.03
CA ALA A 23 8.05 26.89 -1.06
C ALA A 23 7.29 25.56 -0.91
N MET A 24 7.95 24.51 -0.42
CA MET A 24 7.30 23.25 -0.05
C MET A 24 6.40 23.45 1.18
N GLY A 25 6.90 24.15 2.19
CA GLY A 25 6.11 24.55 3.36
C GLY A 25 5.73 23.41 4.30
N CYS A 26 6.52 22.33 4.32
CA CYS A 26 6.40 21.24 5.28
C CYS A 26 7.27 21.52 6.52
N ASP A 27 6.86 20.96 7.66
CA ASP A 27 7.62 21.00 8.91
C ASP A 27 8.78 20.00 8.86
N ARG A 28 8.54 18.80 8.33
CA ARG A 28 9.53 17.71 8.23
C ARG A 28 9.65 17.15 6.81
N TYR A 29 10.86 16.69 6.49
CA TYR A 29 11.25 16.18 5.19
C TYR A 29 12.03 14.89 5.33
N ASP A 30 11.82 13.97 4.40
CA ASP A 30 12.78 12.92 4.12
C ASP A 30 13.84 13.46 3.16
N ILE A 31 15.12 13.34 3.54
CA ILE A 31 16.27 13.62 2.68
C ILE A 31 16.89 12.28 2.26
N GLY A 32 16.88 12.04 0.94
CA GLY A 32 17.49 10.86 0.33
C GLY A 32 18.90 11.18 -0.17
N ILE A 33 19.88 10.38 0.21
CA ILE A 33 21.26 10.47 -0.24
C ILE A 33 21.58 9.17 -0.97
N ARG A 34 21.71 9.24 -2.30
CA ARG A 34 21.91 8.06 -3.14
C ARG A 34 23.30 8.08 -3.75
N ASP A 35 24.08 7.05 -3.49
CA ASP A 35 25.38 6.88 -4.16
C ASP A 35 25.15 6.56 -5.65
N ALA A 36 25.69 7.39 -6.55
CA ALA A 36 25.42 7.26 -7.98
C ALA A 36 26.00 5.97 -8.59
N ALA A 37 27.13 5.48 -8.05
CA ALA A 37 27.82 4.31 -8.58
C ALA A 37 27.19 2.98 -8.13
N SER A 38 26.91 2.84 -6.83
CA SER A 38 26.35 1.61 -6.24
C SER A 38 24.82 1.61 -6.17
N GLY A 39 24.18 2.78 -6.35
CA GLY A 39 22.74 2.95 -6.24
C GLY A 39 22.19 2.88 -4.81
N LYS A 40 23.04 2.67 -3.78
CA LYS A 40 22.64 2.57 -2.38
C LYS A 40 22.02 3.88 -1.88
N MET A 41 20.90 3.76 -1.18
CA MET A 41 20.14 4.90 -0.64
C MET A 41 20.28 4.97 0.88
N MET A 42 20.57 6.17 1.40
CA MET A 42 20.43 6.53 2.81
C MET A 42 19.29 7.53 2.94
N ASN A 43 18.41 7.35 3.93
CA ASN A 43 17.32 8.27 4.23
C ASN A 43 17.53 8.92 5.61
N ARG A 44 17.23 10.20 5.72
CA ARG A 44 17.20 10.95 6.98
C ARG A 44 15.92 11.77 7.06
N GLU A 45 15.17 11.63 8.14
CA GLU A 45 14.01 12.49 8.38
C GLU A 45 14.43 13.68 9.25
N TRP A 46 14.24 14.90 8.74
CA TRP A 46 14.69 16.15 9.37
C TRP A 46 13.66 17.25 9.25
N SER A 47 13.61 18.12 10.26
CA SER A 47 12.94 19.43 10.16
C SER A 47 13.64 20.34 9.16
N ALA A 48 12.95 21.38 8.68
CA ALA A 48 13.56 22.38 7.80
C ALA A 48 14.86 22.99 8.37
N ALA A 49 14.90 23.22 9.69
CA ALA A 49 16.09 23.74 10.37
C ALA A 49 17.24 22.73 10.39
N GLU A 50 16.94 21.46 10.66
CA GLU A 50 17.94 20.38 10.63
C GLU A 50 18.50 20.14 9.22
N VAL A 51 17.68 20.24 8.17
CA VAL A 51 18.16 20.17 6.77
C VAL A 51 19.18 21.28 6.52
N LEU A 52 18.88 22.53 6.90
CA LEU A 52 19.80 23.65 6.74
C LEU A 52 21.08 23.47 7.57
N GLN A 53 20.96 23.04 8.83
CA GLN A 53 22.09 22.75 9.71
C GLN A 53 23.03 21.69 9.13
N ASN A 54 22.48 20.66 8.47
CA ASN A 54 23.23 19.56 7.87
C ASN A 54 23.72 19.85 6.43
N THR A 55 23.52 21.07 5.91
CA THR A 55 23.99 21.46 4.56
C THR A 55 25.48 21.17 4.32
N PRO A 56 26.41 21.45 5.25
CA PRO A 56 27.83 21.11 5.05
C PRO A 56 28.07 19.61 4.86
N TRP A 57 27.34 18.76 5.60
CA TRP A 57 27.42 17.31 5.46
C TRP A 57 26.84 16.85 4.11
N LEU A 58 25.68 17.40 3.71
CA LEU A 58 25.10 17.12 2.39
C LEU A 58 26.03 17.53 1.25
N LYS A 59 26.74 18.66 1.38
CA LYS A 59 27.77 19.09 0.41
C LYS A 59 28.91 18.08 0.32
N ARG A 60 29.39 17.57 1.47
CA ARG A 60 30.41 16.52 1.50
C ARG A 60 29.92 15.24 0.81
N MET A 61 28.70 14.79 1.12
CA MET A 61 28.11 13.60 0.48
C MET A 61 27.97 13.80 -1.03
N ASN A 62 27.47 14.96 -1.46
CA ASN A 62 27.37 15.28 -2.89
C ASN A 62 28.74 15.30 -3.55
N ALA A 63 29.75 15.95 -2.95
CA ALA A 63 31.13 15.96 -3.43
C ALA A 63 31.68 14.54 -3.66
N GLN A 64 31.32 13.59 -2.79
CA GLN A 64 31.71 12.19 -2.82
C GLN A 64 30.92 11.31 -3.81
N GLY A 65 30.05 11.87 -4.65
CA GLY A 65 29.33 11.11 -5.68
C GLY A 65 27.88 10.79 -5.34
N ASN A 66 27.31 11.38 -4.28
CA ASN A 66 25.94 11.13 -3.92
C ASN A 66 24.97 12.16 -4.52
N ASP A 67 23.88 11.69 -5.07
CA ASP A 67 22.71 12.49 -5.42
C ASP A 67 21.90 12.83 -4.16
N VAL A 68 21.38 14.05 -4.08
CA VAL A 68 20.57 14.52 -2.93
C VAL A 68 19.12 14.76 -3.37
N TYR A 69 18.20 14.14 -2.64
CA TYR A 69 16.77 14.13 -2.88
C TYR A 69 16.00 14.65 -1.68
N ILE A 70 14.77 15.09 -1.92
CA ILE A 70 13.85 15.60 -0.91
C ILE A 70 12.41 15.20 -1.22
N ARG A 71 11.64 14.92 -0.18
CA ARG A 71 10.18 14.83 -0.21
C ARG A 71 9.62 15.18 1.18
N PRO A 72 8.33 15.52 1.30
CA PRO A 72 7.70 15.62 2.62
C PRO A 72 7.84 14.32 3.43
N ALA A 73 8.01 14.42 4.74
CA ALA A 73 8.10 13.26 5.62
C ALA A 73 6.80 12.44 5.60
N GLU A 74 6.86 11.17 6.05
CA GLU A 74 5.74 10.23 5.94
C GLU A 74 4.45 10.70 6.62
N GLN A 75 4.58 11.24 7.83
CA GLN A 75 3.46 11.68 8.66
C GLN A 75 3.13 13.16 8.47
N GLU A 76 3.79 13.82 7.51
CA GLU A 76 3.57 15.25 7.22
C GLU A 76 2.19 15.47 6.58
N ARG A 77 1.44 16.43 7.12
CA ARG A 77 0.17 16.89 6.52
C ARG A 77 0.48 17.87 5.40
N GLN A 78 0.24 17.46 4.16
CA GLN A 78 0.67 18.20 2.98
C GLN A 78 -0.17 17.87 1.75
N GLY A 79 -0.22 18.80 0.80
CA GLY A 79 -0.91 18.65 -0.49
C GLY A 79 0.01 18.84 -1.70
N LEU A 80 1.29 18.54 -1.59
CA LEU A 80 2.29 18.56 -2.66
C LEU A 80 2.25 17.27 -3.50
N VAL A 81 2.30 17.45 -4.81
CA VAL A 81 2.38 16.39 -5.83
C VAL A 81 3.57 16.68 -6.73
N LEU A 82 4.46 15.70 -6.92
CA LEU A 82 5.59 15.80 -7.84
C LEU A 82 5.15 15.45 -9.26
N VAL A 83 5.64 16.22 -10.23
CA VAL A 83 5.61 15.92 -11.66
C VAL A 83 7.05 16.02 -12.16
N ASP A 84 7.59 14.94 -12.70
CA ASP A 84 9.00 14.81 -13.12
C ASP A 84 9.12 14.67 -14.64
N ASP A 85 10.32 14.96 -15.17
CA ASP A 85 10.65 14.90 -16.60
C ASP A 85 9.86 15.89 -17.49
N LEU A 86 9.77 17.15 -17.05
CA LEU A 86 9.09 18.23 -17.75
C LEU A 86 10.04 19.07 -18.60
N SER A 87 9.53 19.62 -19.70
CA SER A 87 10.15 20.68 -20.51
C SER A 87 9.68 22.09 -20.07
N GLU A 88 10.23 23.14 -20.68
CA GLU A 88 9.75 24.52 -20.43
C GLU A 88 8.34 24.75 -20.98
N PHE A 89 7.98 24.08 -22.09
CA PHE A 89 6.66 24.20 -22.70
C PHE A 89 5.58 23.59 -21.80
N ASP A 90 5.86 22.42 -21.22
CA ASP A 90 4.94 21.77 -20.28
C ASP A 90 4.69 22.66 -19.05
N LEU A 91 5.73 23.36 -18.57
CA LEU A 91 5.59 24.29 -17.45
C LEU A 91 4.73 25.52 -17.79
N ASP A 92 4.75 25.99 -19.04
CA ASP A 92 3.90 27.08 -19.50
C ASP A 92 2.45 26.62 -19.65
N ASP A 93 2.21 25.43 -20.20
CA ASP A 93 0.88 24.81 -20.29
C ASP A 93 0.29 24.55 -18.90
N MET A 94 1.09 23.98 -17.98
CA MET A 94 0.70 23.81 -16.57
C MET A 94 0.23 25.12 -15.94
N LYS A 95 0.93 26.23 -16.20
CA LYS A 95 0.54 27.55 -15.65
C LYS A 95 -0.73 28.06 -16.30
N ALA A 96 -0.87 27.94 -17.62
CA ALA A 96 -2.04 28.40 -18.37
C ALA A 96 -3.32 27.63 -17.97
N GLU A 97 -3.18 26.37 -17.61
CA GLU A 97 -4.27 25.49 -17.22
C GLU A 97 -4.59 25.51 -15.71
N GLY A 98 -3.92 26.36 -14.92
CA GLY A 98 -4.16 26.45 -13.48
C GLY A 98 -3.57 25.30 -12.66
N ARG A 99 -2.57 24.59 -13.20
CA ARG A 99 -1.71 23.63 -12.48
C ARG A 99 -0.39 24.30 -12.08
N GLU A 100 -0.44 25.56 -11.68
CA GLU A 100 0.75 26.36 -11.42
C GLU A 100 1.66 25.67 -10.40
N PRO A 101 2.95 25.46 -10.71
CA PRO A 101 3.88 24.88 -9.75
C PRO A 101 4.04 25.75 -8.51
N ALA A 102 3.99 25.14 -7.33
CA ALA A 102 4.43 25.76 -6.09
C ALA A 102 5.94 26.05 -6.16
N LEU A 103 6.71 25.16 -6.77
CA LEU A 103 8.12 25.38 -7.11
C LEU A 103 8.53 24.56 -8.34
N ILE A 104 9.55 25.07 -9.04
CA ILE A 104 10.15 24.44 -10.23
C ILE A 104 11.64 24.25 -9.95
N VAL A 105 12.12 23.03 -10.15
CA VAL A 105 13.53 22.69 -10.04
C VAL A 105 13.99 22.15 -11.38
N GLU A 106 15.06 22.73 -11.92
CA GLU A 106 15.77 22.18 -13.05
C GLU A 106 16.77 21.12 -12.55
N THR A 107 16.61 19.88 -12.98
CA THR A 107 17.39 18.73 -12.52
C THR A 107 18.65 18.52 -13.34
N SER A 108 18.63 18.94 -14.60
CA SER A 108 19.75 19.04 -15.54
C SER A 108 19.34 20.03 -16.66
N PRO A 109 20.25 20.54 -17.51
CA PRO A 109 19.92 21.58 -18.48
C PRO A 109 18.67 21.26 -19.29
N LYS A 110 17.66 22.15 -19.22
CA LYS A 110 16.35 22.03 -19.90
C LYS A 110 15.46 20.86 -19.46
N ASN A 111 15.75 20.23 -18.31
CA ASN A 111 14.94 19.16 -17.74
C ASN A 111 14.45 19.58 -16.36
N TYR A 112 13.15 19.53 -16.14
CA TYR A 112 12.51 20.12 -14.98
C TYR A 112 11.68 19.11 -14.20
N GLN A 113 11.54 19.38 -12.91
CA GLN A 113 10.51 18.79 -12.07
C GLN A 113 9.72 19.93 -11.42
N ALA A 114 8.42 19.72 -11.24
CA ALA A 114 7.52 20.66 -10.59
C ALA A 114 6.88 20.00 -9.37
N TRP A 115 6.76 20.76 -8.28
CA TRP A 115 5.84 20.39 -7.20
C TRP A 115 4.59 21.24 -7.31
N VAL A 116 3.44 20.60 -7.49
CA VAL A 116 2.12 21.24 -7.53
C VAL A 116 1.47 21.09 -6.16
N LYS A 117 1.09 22.21 -5.53
CA LYS A 117 0.34 22.18 -4.27
C LYS A 117 -1.15 22.22 -4.57
N VAL A 118 -1.86 21.12 -4.30
CA VAL A 118 -3.31 20.99 -4.61
C VAL A 118 -4.21 21.35 -3.44
N ALA A 119 -3.69 21.26 -2.21
CA ALA A 119 -4.38 21.65 -0.98
C ALA A 119 -3.36 21.93 0.13
N GLN A 120 -3.82 22.41 1.28
CA GLN A 120 -2.97 22.45 2.48
C GLN A 120 -2.67 21.05 3.00
N ASP A 121 -3.67 20.16 2.97
CA ASP A 121 -3.58 18.77 3.39
C ASP A 121 -4.35 17.88 2.40
N ALA A 122 -3.68 16.85 1.86
CA ALA A 122 -4.28 15.91 0.92
C ALA A 122 -3.86 14.47 1.28
N PRO A 123 -4.82 13.53 1.39
CA PRO A 123 -4.50 12.12 1.65
C PRO A 123 -3.60 11.53 0.57
N ALA A 124 -2.73 10.59 0.95
CA ALA A 124 -1.81 9.92 0.01
C ALA A 124 -2.51 9.30 -1.21
N GLY A 125 -3.70 8.72 -1.01
CA GLY A 125 -4.51 8.18 -2.11
C GLY A 125 -4.90 9.26 -3.15
N HIS A 126 -5.27 10.46 -2.70
CA HIS A 126 -5.60 11.58 -3.59
C HIS A 126 -4.35 12.06 -4.33
N ARG A 127 -3.26 12.31 -3.59
CA ARG A 127 -1.99 12.74 -4.18
C ARG A 127 -1.46 11.75 -5.23
N GLY A 128 -1.59 10.44 -4.98
CA GLY A 128 -1.20 9.41 -5.95
C GLY A 128 -2.08 9.38 -7.21
N VAL A 129 -3.39 9.59 -7.09
CA VAL A 129 -4.28 9.71 -8.26
C VAL A 129 -3.95 10.97 -9.06
N ILE A 130 -3.73 12.09 -8.38
CA ILE A 130 -3.38 13.36 -9.01
C ILE A 130 -2.01 13.27 -9.69
N ALA A 131 -1.00 12.69 -9.03
CA ALA A 131 0.33 12.47 -9.63
C ALA A 131 0.22 11.74 -10.98
N ARG A 132 -0.53 10.63 -11.03
CA ARG A 132 -0.76 9.88 -12.27
C ARG A 132 -1.58 10.63 -13.29
N LYS A 133 -2.49 11.51 -12.87
CA LYS A 133 -3.25 12.37 -13.79
C LYS A 133 -2.33 13.40 -14.42
N LEU A 134 -1.58 14.15 -13.62
CA LEU A 134 -0.66 15.17 -14.10
C LEU A 134 0.45 14.57 -14.99
N ALA A 135 1.01 13.43 -14.61
CA ALA A 135 1.99 12.74 -15.46
C ALA A 135 1.43 12.40 -16.85
N ARG A 136 0.16 11.97 -16.94
CA ARG A 136 -0.49 11.73 -18.24
C ARG A 136 -0.86 13.00 -19.00
N GLU A 137 -1.24 14.07 -18.29
CA GLU A 137 -1.64 15.34 -18.92
C GLU A 137 -0.45 16.01 -19.61
N TYR A 138 0.74 15.92 -19.02
CA TYR A 138 1.95 16.61 -19.50
C TYR A 138 3.04 15.67 -20.02
N ASP A 139 2.66 14.44 -20.41
CA ASP A 139 3.57 13.37 -20.89
C ASP A 139 4.85 13.19 -20.03
N ALA A 140 4.70 13.42 -18.73
CA ALA A 140 5.76 13.36 -17.73
C ALA A 140 6.00 11.91 -17.26
N ASP A 141 7.12 11.67 -16.56
CA ASP A 141 7.55 10.31 -16.20
C ASP A 141 6.51 9.56 -15.33
N PRO A 142 5.86 8.49 -15.86
CA PRO A 142 4.88 7.72 -15.11
C PRO A 142 5.48 6.93 -13.94
N ALA A 143 6.78 6.61 -13.98
CA ALA A 143 7.46 5.89 -12.90
C ALA A 143 7.65 6.79 -11.66
N SER A 144 7.59 8.10 -11.86
CA SER A 144 7.66 9.11 -10.80
C SER A 144 6.28 9.50 -10.24
N ALA A 145 5.21 8.97 -10.82
CA ALA A 145 3.83 9.35 -10.53
C ALA A 145 3.22 8.58 -9.33
N ASP A 146 3.79 8.79 -8.14
CA ASP A 146 3.31 8.21 -6.89
C ASP A 146 3.25 9.24 -5.74
N SER A 147 2.60 8.87 -4.63
CA SER A 147 2.37 9.80 -3.51
C SER A 147 3.60 10.07 -2.64
N ARG A 148 4.72 9.37 -2.86
CA ARG A 148 5.92 9.42 -2.03
C ARG A 148 7.20 9.50 -2.85
N HIS A 149 7.08 9.91 -4.11
CA HIS A 149 8.25 10.03 -4.97
C HIS A 149 9.23 11.09 -4.45
N TYR A 150 10.52 10.84 -4.67
CA TYR A 150 11.59 11.77 -4.30
C TYR A 150 11.84 12.76 -5.42
N GLY A 151 11.78 14.05 -5.11
CA GLY A 151 12.29 15.10 -6.00
C GLY A 151 13.75 15.42 -5.73
N ARG A 152 14.42 16.12 -6.64
CA ARG A 152 15.76 16.70 -6.40
C ARG A 152 15.74 17.85 -5.38
N LEU A 153 16.73 17.89 -4.49
CA LEU A 153 17.02 19.05 -3.66
C LEU A 153 17.97 19.99 -4.41
N ALA A 154 17.58 21.25 -4.58
CA ALA A 154 18.36 22.25 -5.28
C ALA A 154 19.61 22.67 -4.51
N GLY A 155 20.61 23.17 -5.24
CA GLY A 155 21.88 23.62 -4.67
C GLY A 155 22.96 22.55 -4.60
N PHE A 156 22.72 21.36 -5.19
CA PHE A 156 23.69 20.27 -5.33
C PHE A 156 23.93 19.93 -6.80
N THR A 157 25.03 19.25 -7.10
CA THR A 157 25.27 18.69 -8.44
C THR A 157 24.46 17.42 -8.64
N ASN A 158 23.90 17.23 -9.84
CA ASN A 158 23.33 15.95 -10.26
C ASN A 158 24.48 15.00 -10.58
N ARG A 159 24.55 13.83 -9.93
CA ARG A 159 25.68 12.90 -10.00
C ARG A 159 25.47 11.71 -10.94
N LYS A 160 24.33 11.63 -11.63
CA LYS A 160 24.10 10.55 -12.61
C LYS A 160 25.00 10.74 -13.83
N ASP A 161 25.76 9.70 -14.17
CA ASP A 161 26.78 9.71 -15.22
C ASP A 161 26.27 10.24 -16.57
N LYS A 162 25.02 9.93 -16.95
CA LYS A 162 24.39 10.37 -18.21
C LYS A 162 24.31 11.90 -18.37
N HIS A 163 24.43 12.66 -17.29
CA HIS A 163 24.39 14.13 -17.32
C HIS A 163 25.77 14.77 -17.23
N THR A 164 26.83 13.96 -17.08
CA THR A 164 28.21 14.46 -17.10
C THR A 164 28.50 15.07 -18.46
N THR A 165 28.95 16.32 -18.50
CA THR A 165 29.34 16.93 -19.77
C THR A 165 30.52 16.20 -20.39
N ARG A 166 30.75 16.40 -21.70
CA ARG A 166 31.94 15.90 -22.40
C ARG A 166 33.26 16.32 -21.73
N THR A 167 33.25 17.42 -20.98
CA THR A 167 34.40 17.95 -20.23
C THR A 167 34.47 17.47 -18.78
N GLY A 168 33.60 16.53 -18.36
CA GLY A 168 33.63 15.92 -17.03
C GLY A 168 32.86 16.69 -15.95
N TYR A 169 32.15 17.77 -16.28
CA TYR A 169 31.41 18.56 -15.30
C TYR A 169 30.01 18.00 -15.06
N GLN A 170 29.62 17.98 -13.78
CA GLN A 170 28.27 17.63 -13.35
C GLN A 170 27.39 18.89 -13.29
N PRO A 171 26.16 18.88 -13.85
CA PRO A 171 25.29 20.04 -13.83
C PRO A 171 24.73 20.28 -12.42
N TRP A 172 24.49 21.55 -12.11
CA TRP A 172 23.83 21.95 -10.88
C TRP A 172 22.31 21.77 -10.97
N VAL A 173 21.71 21.28 -9.89
CA VAL A 173 20.26 21.30 -9.70
C VAL A 173 19.86 22.70 -9.24
N LEU A 174 19.01 23.38 -10.01
CA LEU A 174 18.69 24.79 -9.82
C LEU A 174 17.23 24.98 -9.43
N LEU A 175 16.97 25.78 -8.40
CA LEU A 175 15.62 26.24 -8.07
C LEU A 175 15.25 27.41 -8.97
N ARG A 176 14.35 27.19 -9.93
CA ARG A 176 13.93 28.18 -10.93
C ARG A 176 12.81 29.09 -10.40
N GLU A 177 11.75 28.49 -9.86
CA GLU A 177 10.63 29.20 -9.24
C GLU A 177 10.31 28.61 -7.85
N SER A 178 9.76 29.43 -6.94
CA SER A 178 9.48 29.03 -5.54
C SER A 178 8.36 29.86 -4.92
N LYS A 179 7.21 29.93 -5.60
CA LYS A 179 6.05 30.75 -5.18
C LYS A 179 5.33 30.19 -3.94
N GLY A 180 5.32 28.87 -3.77
CA GLY A 180 4.71 28.16 -2.63
C GLY A 180 3.18 28.25 -2.55
N LYS A 181 2.52 28.74 -3.60
CA LYS A 181 1.06 28.89 -3.64
C LYS A 181 0.37 27.59 -4.04
N THR A 182 -0.85 27.41 -3.56
CA THR A 182 -1.77 26.38 -4.06
C THR A 182 -2.13 26.70 -5.51
N ALA A 183 -2.13 25.69 -6.37
CA ALA A 183 -2.53 25.81 -7.77
C ALA A 183 -4.02 26.16 -7.88
N THR A 184 -4.38 26.90 -8.93
CA THR A 184 -5.76 27.37 -9.15
C THR A 184 -6.74 26.21 -9.27
N ALA A 185 -6.37 25.15 -9.99
CA ALA A 185 -7.14 23.93 -10.17
C ALA A 185 -6.99 22.92 -9.00
N GLY A 186 -6.27 23.27 -7.93
CA GLY A 186 -6.04 22.38 -6.78
C GLY A 186 -7.32 21.76 -6.20
N PRO A 187 -8.36 22.55 -5.86
CA PRO A 187 -9.64 22.02 -5.38
C PRO A 187 -10.34 21.08 -6.37
N GLU A 188 -10.29 21.41 -7.67
CA GLU A 188 -10.89 20.59 -8.73
C GLU A 188 -10.17 19.24 -8.86
N LEU A 189 -8.84 19.24 -8.86
CA LEU A 189 -8.02 18.03 -8.89
C LEU A 189 -8.31 17.12 -7.69
N MET A 190 -8.49 17.71 -6.51
CA MET A 190 -8.89 16.97 -5.31
C MET A 190 -10.26 16.32 -5.45
N GLN A 191 -11.25 17.06 -5.95
CA GLN A 191 -12.60 16.53 -6.17
C GLN A 191 -12.59 15.37 -7.18
N GLN A 192 -11.90 15.54 -8.31
CA GLN A 192 -11.77 14.51 -9.35
C GLN A 192 -11.07 13.26 -8.80
N ALA A 193 -10.00 13.43 -8.01
CA ALA A 193 -9.32 12.30 -7.38
C ALA A 193 -10.23 11.54 -6.41
N GLY A 194 -11.07 12.24 -5.64
CA GLY A 194 -12.08 11.62 -4.78
C GLY A 194 -13.06 10.75 -5.57
N GLN A 195 -13.60 11.27 -6.68
CA GLN A 195 -14.51 10.52 -7.55
C GLN A 195 -13.88 9.24 -8.11
N VAL A 196 -12.60 9.31 -8.50
CA VAL A 196 -11.84 8.14 -8.97
C VAL A 196 -11.71 7.11 -7.86
N LEU A 197 -11.31 7.52 -6.65
CA LEU A 197 -11.18 6.61 -5.51
C LEU A 197 -12.52 5.95 -5.13
N ASP A 198 -13.61 6.71 -5.14
CA ASP A 198 -14.95 6.19 -4.87
C ASP A 198 -15.42 5.20 -5.94
N SER A 199 -15.05 5.42 -7.21
CA SER A 199 -15.34 4.48 -8.29
C SER A 199 -14.56 3.16 -8.15
N ILE A 200 -13.28 3.23 -7.77
CA ILE A 200 -12.44 2.06 -7.48
C ILE A 200 -13.05 1.26 -6.33
N LYS A 201 -13.43 1.93 -5.23
CA LYS A 201 -14.06 1.28 -4.07
C LYS A 201 -15.37 0.58 -4.45
N ARG A 202 -16.25 1.26 -5.20
CA ARG A 202 -17.51 0.66 -5.70
C ARG A 202 -17.27 -0.56 -6.59
N GLN A 203 -16.26 -0.51 -7.46
CA GLN A 203 -15.89 -1.66 -8.29
C GLN A 203 -15.38 -2.83 -7.45
N GLN A 204 -14.52 -2.58 -6.46
CA GLN A 204 -14.03 -3.62 -5.54
C GLN A 204 -15.17 -4.27 -4.75
N GLU A 205 -16.10 -3.48 -4.22
CA GLU A 205 -17.28 -3.98 -3.53
C GLU A 205 -18.18 -4.83 -4.45
N ARG A 206 -18.39 -4.41 -5.70
CA ARG A 206 -19.16 -5.17 -6.69
C ARG A 206 -18.48 -6.49 -7.01
N THR A 207 -17.16 -6.50 -7.23
CA THR A 207 -16.38 -7.71 -7.51
C THR A 207 -16.41 -8.66 -6.32
N ALA A 208 -16.28 -8.16 -5.09
CA ALA A 208 -16.37 -8.96 -3.87
C ALA A 208 -17.75 -9.61 -3.71
N ARG A 209 -18.84 -8.85 -3.91
CA ARG A 209 -20.22 -9.38 -3.89
C ARG A 209 -20.45 -10.42 -4.99
N LEU A 210 -19.93 -10.19 -6.20
CA LEU A 210 -20.04 -11.15 -7.29
C LEU A 210 -19.31 -12.45 -6.95
N ALA A 211 -18.09 -12.36 -6.41
CA ALA A 211 -17.31 -13.53 -5.98
C ALA A 211 -18.02 -14.33 -4.88
N GLU A 212 -18.73 -13.67 -3.96
CA GLU A 212 -19.54 -14.34 -2.92
C GLU A 212 -20.74 -15.11 -3.49
N ILE A 213 -21.33 -14.60 -4.57
CA ILE A 213 -22.46 -15.23 -5.28
C ILE A 213 -21.97 -16.38 -6.16
N THR A 214 -20.85 -16.21 -6.87
CA THR A 214 -20.31 -17.19 -7.83
C THR A 214 -19.37 -18.23 -7.21
N ALA A 215 -19.04 -18.09 -5.92
CA ALA A 215 -18.22 -19.07 -5.21
C ALA A 215 -18.82 -20.49 -5.32
N PRO A 216 -18.04 -21.49 -5.77
CA PRO A 216 -18.55 -22.84 -5.93
C PRO A 216 -19.05 -23.41 -4.59
N ARG A 217 -20.14 -24.19 -4.64
CA ARG A 217 -20.81 -24.81 -3.47
C ARG A 217 -19.87 -25.59 -2.55
N SER A 218 -18.70 -26.04 -3.03
CA SER A 218 -17.64 -26.68 -2.25
C SER A 218 -17.00 -25.76 -1.21
N VAL A 219 -16.83 -24.46 -1.49
CA VAL A 219 -16.28 -23.47 -0.53
C VAL A 219 -17.32 -23.12 0.54
N ARG A 220 -18.62 -23.12 0.19
CA ARG A 220 -19.72 -22.99 1.17
C ARG A 220 -19.83 -24.20 2.10
N ARG A 221 -19.51 -25.42 1.64
CA ARG A 221 -19.45 -26.63 2.50
C ARG A 221 -18.35 -26.53 3.56
N TYR A 222 -17.23 -25.88 3.26
CA TYR A 222 -16.15 -25.67 4.23
C TYR A 222 -16.53 -24.74 5.41
N ARG A 223 -17.66 -24.03 5.32
CA ARG A 223 -18.20 -23.23 6.44
C ARG A 223 -19.26 -23.94 7.28
N ARG A 224 -19.74 -25.13 6.89
CA ARG A 224 -20.56 -25.93 7.81
C ARG A 224 -19.63 -26.61 8.80
N SER A 225 -19.91 -26.46 10.08
CA SER A 225 -19.19 -27.22 11.10
C SER A 225 -19.48 -28.71 10.91
N ALA A 226 -18.57 -29.59 11.38
CA ALA A 226 -18.86 -31.02 11.40
C ALA A 226 -20.17 -31.34 12.15
N VAL A 227 -20.53 -30.53 13.15
CA VAL A 227 -21.79 -30.61 13.90
C VAL A 227 -23.00 -30.35 13.00
N ASP A 228 -22.96 -29.34 12.13
CA ASP A 228 -24.06 -29.02 11.21
C ASP A 228 -24.24 -30.09 10.14
N ASP A 229 -23.13 -30.61 9.61
CA ASP A 229 -23.16 -31.71 8.64
C ASP A 229 -23.73 -32.98 9.29
N TYR A 230 -23.32 -33.27 10.53
CA TYR A 230 -23.83 -34.40 11.30
C TYR A 230 -25.33 -34.27 11.59
N ARG A 231 -25.79 -33.10 12.08
CA ARG A 231 -27.23 -32.82 12.30
C ARG A 231 -28.06 -33.00 11.03
N SER A 232 -27.54 -32.53 9.90
CA SER A 232 -28.21 -32.65 8.60
C SER A 232 -28.36 -34.10 8.17
N GLU A 233 -27.33 -34.94 8.37
CA GLU A 233 -27.42 -36.37 8.06
C GLU A 233 -28.38 -37.09 9.02
N MET A 234 -28.29 -36.79 10.31
CA MET A 234 -29.13 -37.38 11.35
C MET A 234 -30.62 -37.08 11.15
N ALA A 235 -30.99 -35.85 10.76
CA ALA A 235 -32.39 -35.48 10.52
C ALA A 235 -33.08 -36.38 9.47
N GLY A 236 -32.34 -36.84 8.47
CA GLY A 236 -32.85 -37.78 7.46
C GLY A 236 -32.76 -39.24 7.87
N LEU A 237 -31.83 -39.60 8.76
CA LEU A 237 -31.64 -40.97 9.22
C LEU A 237 -32.64 -41.34 10.32
N VAL A 238 -32.90 -40.45 11.28
CA VAL A 238 -33.88 -40.68 12.36
C VAL A 238 -35.30 -40.87 11.80
N LYS A 239 -35.65 -40.22 10.68
CA LYS A 239 -36.94 -40.47 10.00
C LYS A 239 -37.06 -41.86 9.39
N ARG A 240 -35.94 -42.52 9.09
CA ARG A 240 -35.88 -43.82 8.39
C ARG A 240 -35.52 -45.00 9.29
N PHE A 241 -34.74 -44.74 10.33
CA PHE A 241 -34.17 -45.72 11.25
C PHE A 241 -34.28 -45.22 12.71
N GLY A 242 -35.38 -44.55 13.04
CA GLY A 242 -35.59 -43.94 14.36
C GLY A 242 -35.69 -44.94 15.51
N ASP A 243 -35.89 -46.21 15.18
CA ASP A 243 -35.84 -47.37 16.07
C ASP A 243 -34.39 -47.76 16.45
N ASP A 244 -33.39 -47.42 15.64
CA ASP A 244 -31.97 -47.67 15.91
C ASP A 244 -31.11 -46.41 15.70
N LEU A 245 -31.07 -45.59 16.76
CA LEU A 245 -30.26 -44.39 16.80
C LEU A 245 -28.75 -44.67 16.75
N SER A 246 -28.30 -45.85 17.19
CA SER A 246 -26.87 -46.20 17.12
C SER A 246 -26.43 -46.49 15.68
N LYS A 247 -27.33 -47.06 14.87
CA LYS A 247 -27.15 -47.21 13.43
C LYS A 247 -27.20 -45.86 12.70
N CYS A 248 -28.06 -44.94 13.12
CA CYS A 248 -28.05 -43.56 12.60
C CYS A 248 -26.70 -42.88 12.86
N ASP A 249 -26.18 -42.97 14.09
CA ASP A 249 -24.88 -42.44 14.49
C ASP A 249 -23.74 -42.99 13.61
N PHE A 250 -23.72 -44.31 13.38
CA PHE A 250 -22.72 -44.97 12.54
C PHE A 250 -22.78 -44.50 11.08
N ILE A 251 -23.98 -44.43 10.50
CA ILE A 251 -24.15 -43.99 9.09
C ILE A 251 -23.79 -42.51 8.93
N ALA A 252 -24.16 -41.66 9.90
CA ALA A 252 -23.81 -40.24 9.87
C ALA A 252 -22.28 -40.05 9.97
N ALA A 253 -21.62 -40.72 10.92
CA ALA A 253 -20.17 -40.69 11.08
C ALA A 253 -19.44 -41.17 9.81
N MET A 254 -19.91 -42.26 9.20
CA MET A 254 -19.37 -42.77 7.94
C MET A 254 -19.46 -41.75 6.80
N LYS A 255 -20.62 -41.10 6.64
CA LYS A 255 -20.78 -40.07 5.61
C LYS A 255 -19.91 -38.84 5.83
N LEU A 256 -19.64 -38.47 7.09
CA LEU A 256 -18.73 -37.38 7.40
C LEU A 256 -17.28 -37.78 7.11
N ALA A 257 -16.88 -39.01 7.46
CA ALA A 257 -15.55 -39.54 7.18
C ALA A 257 -15.27 -39.63 5.66
N SER A 258 -16.20 -40.16 4.87
CA SER A 258 -16.11 -40.20 3.40
C SER A 258 -16.14 -38.82 2.72
N LYS A 259 -16.45 -37.75 3.47
CA LYS A 259 -16.35 -36.35 3.01
C LYS A 259 -15.05 -35.68 3.44
N GLY A 260 -14.11 -36.44 4.03
CA GLY A 260 -12.79 -35.94 4.44
C GLY A 260 -12.75 -35.26 5.80
N ARG A 261 -13.75 -35.45 6.68
CA ARG A 261 -13.69 -34.94 8.06
C ARG A 261 -12.73 -35.75 8.91
N GLU A 262 -12.01 -35.08 9.80
CA GLU A 262 -11.07 -35.75 10.69
C GLU A 262 -11.79 -36.49 11.83
N PRO A 263 -11.23 -37.61 12.34
CA PRO A 263 -11.82 -38.40 13.42
C PRO A 263 -12.26 -37.56 14.62
N ASP A 264 -11.44 -36.58 15.02
CA ASP A 264 -11.70 -35.70 16.15
C ASP A 264 -12.89 -34.76 15.88
N GLU A 265 -13.06 -34.29 14.65
CA GLU A 265 -14.20 -33.47 14.25
C GLU A 265 -15.51 -34.26 14.30
N ILE A 266 -15.47 -35.53 13.86
CA ILE A 266 -16.62 -36.44 13.88
C ILE A 266 -16.98 -36.80 15.33
N ALA A 267 -15.99 -37.11 16.15
CA ALA A 267 -16.20 -37.42 17.56
C ALA A 267 -16.84 -36.25 18.31
N LYS A 268 -16.35 -35.03 18.08
CA LYS A 268 -16.94 -33.81 18.63
C LYS A 268 -18.38 -33.59 18.15
N ALA A 269 -18.65 -33.79 16.86
CA ALA A 269 -20.00 -33.66 16.31
C ALA A 269 -20.99 -34.65 16.93
N MET A 270 -20.57 -35.90 17.14
CA MET A 270 -21.37 -36.92 17.81
C MET A 270 -21.65 -36.58 19.27
N ALA A 271 -20.63 -36.10 20.00
CA ALA A 271 -20.79 -35.69 21.39
C ALA A 271 -21.82 -34.55 21.55
N GLU A 272 -21.81 -33.59 20.63
CA GLU A 272 -22.66 -32.40 20.72
C GLU A 272 -24.08 -32.59 20.15
N ALA A 273 -24.27 -33.49 19.19
CA ALA A 273 -25.51 -33.54 18.41
C ALA A 273 -26.17 -34.92 18.29
N SER A 274 -25.57 -35.98 18.83
CA SER A 274 -26.20 -37.30 18.81
C SER A 274 -27.45 -37.32 19.71
N PRO A 275 -28.62 -37.74 19.21
CA PRO A 275 -29.87 -37.71 19.97
C PRO A 275 -29.78 -38.52 21.26
N ALA A 276 -30.11 -37.90 22.40
CA ALA A 276 -30.19 -38.54 23.71
C ALA A 276 -28.95 -39.38 24.07
N ILE A 277 -27.75 -39.01 23.61
CA ILE A 277 -26.53 -39.83 23.81
C ILE A 277 -26.21 -40.04 25.30
N MET A 278 -26.42 -39.01 26.13
CA MET A 278 -26.23 -39.08 27.59
C MET A 278 -27.24 -40.02 28.27
N GLU A 279 -28.44 -40.19 27.71
CA GLU A 279 -29.45 -41.10 28.25
C GLU A 279 -29.27 -42.53 27.71
N ARG A 280 -28.93 -42.67 26.42
CA ARG A 280 -28.75 -43.96 25.74
C ARG A 280 -27.45 -44.66 26.09
N LYS A 281 -26.40 -43.91 26.45
CA LYS A 281 -25.04 -44.40 26.69
C LYS A 281 -24.48 -43.87 28.01
N ALA A 282 -25.35 -43.67 29.00
CA ALA A 282 -25.01 -43.13 30.31
C ALA A 282 -23.74 -43.77 30.90
N GLY A 283 -22.70 -42.97 31.12
CA GLY A 283 -21.43 -43.40 31.70
C GLY A 283 -20.44 -44.07 30.74
N HIS A 284 -20.80 -44.23 29.45
CA HIS A 284 -19.99 -44.86 28.41
C HIS A 284 -20.00 -44.08 27.08
N GLU A 285 -20.35 -42.79 27.11
CA GLU A 285 -20.54 -41.95 25.92
C GLU A 285 -19.24 -41.80 25.15
N ALA A 286 -18.14 -41.50 25.85
CA ALA A 286 -16.83 -41.32 25.25
C ALA A 286 -16.29 -42.62 24.60
N ASP A 287 -16.49 -43.77 25.25
CA ASP A 287 -16.10 -45.08 24.70
C ASP A 287 -16.95 -45.44 23.47
N TYR A 288 -18.25 -45.18 23.53
CA TYR A 288 -19.17 -45.39 22.42
C TYR A 288 -18.78 -44.56 21.18
N ILE A 289 -18.51 -43.26 21.36
CA ILE A 289 -18.10 -42.36 20.28
C ILE A 289 -16.77 -42.84 19.68
N LYS A 290 -15.76 -43.11 20.54
CA LYS A 290 -14.44 -43.57 20.10
C LYS A 290 -14.53 -44.84 19.26
N ARG A 291 -15.27 -45.85 19.75
CA ARG A 291 -15.45 -47.13 19.04
C ARG A 291 -16.21 -46.97 17.74
N THR A 292 -17.17 -46.05 17.68
CA THR A 292 -17.97 -45.79 16.47
C THR A 292 -17.11 -45.11 15.40
N VAL A 293 -16.35 -44.09 15.77
CA VAL A 293 -15.42 -43.39 14.86
C VAL A 293 -14.31 -44.34 14.39
N GLN A 294 -13.72 -45.13 15.29
CA GLN A 294 -12.68 -46.10 14.93
C GLN A 294 -13.19 -47.11 13.88
N LYS A 295 -14.34 -47.73 14.13
CA LYS A 295 -14.93 -48.70 13.19
C LYS A 295 -15.26 -48.08 11.84
N VAL A 296 -15.69 -46.81 11.81
CA VAL A 296 -15.96 -46.09 10.56
C VAL A 296 -14.67 -45.86 9.76
N MET A 297 -13.58 -45.47 10.42
CA MET A 297 -12.29 -45.18 9.78
C MET A 297 -11.61 -46.44 9.23
N GLU A 298 -11.92 -47.61 9.77
CA GLU A 298 -11.44 -48.92 9.31
C GLU A 298 -12.21 -49.44 8.07
N LEU A 299 -13.28 -48.77 7.62
CA LEU A 299 -14.06 -49.22 6.47
C LEU A 299 -13.30 -48.97 5.14
N PRO A 300 -13.20 -49.96 4.23
CA PRO A 300 -12.53 -49.79 2.93
C PRO A 300 -13.06 -48.61 2.12
N GLN A 301 -14.39 -48.44 2.07
CA GLN A 301 -15.06 -47.33 1.37
C GLN A 301 -14.77 -45.93 1.96
N VAL A 302 -14.35 -45.86 3.23
CA VAL A 302 -13.91 -44.60 3.85
C VAL A 302 -12.43 -44.37 3.54
N GLN A 303 -11.62 -45.42 3.52
CA GLN A 303 -10.20 -45.34 3.15
C GLN A 303 -10.00 -44.99 1.66
N GLU A 304 -10.88 -45.47 0.77
CA GLU A 304 -10.86 -45.15 -0.66
C GLU A 304 -11.41 -43.75 -0.99
N ALA A 305 -12.27 -43.19 -0.13
CA ALA A 305 -12.93 -41.91 -0.36
C ALA A 305 -12.17 -40.70 0.24
N ARG A 306 -11.17 -40.95 1.08
CA ARG A 306 -10.28 -39.92 1.66
C ARG A 306 -9.07 -39.70 0.77
#